data_AF-A0A3Q4H8K4-F1
#
_entry.id   AF-A0A3Q4H8K4-F1
#
_cell.length_a   1.000
_cell.length_b   1.000
_cell.length_c   1.000
_cell.angle_alpha   90.00
_cell.angle_beta   90.00
_cell.angle_gamma   90.00
#
_symmetry.space_group_name_H-M   'P 1'
#
loop_
_entity.id
_entity.type
_entity.pdbx_description
1 polymer ?
#
loop_
_entity_poly.entity_id
_entity_poly.type
_entity_poly.pdbx_seq_one_letter_code
_entity_poly.pdbx_strand_id
1 'polypeptide(L)'
;MWLIALLVPLLPTIFMVSSHYCGKLSILCHQALAWALRLVGGGPCLKSTHVFVFSNCTHGKGDSVLETFDLYAETHQSLCIGPHIGEILDDVVKSVRPLWVLELGMHCGYSSGRLLRLLPHGGRLIAVVSRFLHSSAEAIPTLHSFLESDQGTSDGINLVLMDHDSQQYLLDLLALEREELLCPSGCTVLLNRGTKEPMISEESWITPEEESIPTASKQKSQTGGFANLHLYFAF
;
A
#
# COMPACT_ATOMS: atom_id res chain seq x y z
N MET A 1 -5.14 -33.29 -55.76
CA MET A 1 -5.78 -33.99 -54.62
C MET A 1 -4.81 -34.35 -53.49
N TRP A 2 -3.53 -34.63 -53.75
CA TRP A 2 -2.55 -35.01 -52.71
C TRP A 2 -2.15 -33.89 -51.74
N LEU A 3 -2.20 -32.62 -52.16
CA LEU A 3 -1.91 -31.47 -51.29
C LEU A 3 -2.87 -31.35 -50.10
N ILE A 4 -4.14 -31.70 -50.28
CA ILE A 4 -5.16 -31.64 -49.23
C ILE A 4 -4.89 -32.73 -48.17
N ALA A 5 -4.46 -33.92 -48.59
CA ALA A 5 -4.14 -35.04 -47.69
C ALA A 5 -2.91 -34.77 -46.79
N LEU A 6 -1.97 -33.93 -47.23
CA LEU A 6 -0.83 -33.48 -46.43
C LEU A 6 -1.17 -32.29 -45.52
N LEU A 7 -2.08 -31.41 -45.94
CA LEU A 7 -2.43 -30.20 -45.18
C LEU A 7 -3.34 -30.51 -43.97
N VAL A 8 -4.26 -31.46 -44.11
CA VAL A 8 -5.23 -31.85 -43.07
C VAL A 8 -4.56 -32.33 -41.77
N PRO A 9 -3.52 -33.20 -41.77
CA PRO A 9 -2.82 -33.59 -40.54
C PRO A 9 -1.86 -32.52 -39.98
N LEU A 10 -1.44 -31.54 -40.80
CA LEU A 10 -0.55 -30.45 -40.36
C LEU A 10 -1.31 -29.28 -39.73
N LEU A 11 -2.58 -29.08 -40.08
CA LEU A 11 -3.43 -28.03 -39.55
C LEU A 11 -3.58 -28.04 -38.01
N PRO A 12 -3.84 -29.19 -37.34
CA PRO A 12 -3.89 -29.25 -35.87
C PRO A 12 -2.56 -28.90 -35.21
N THR A 13 -1.44 -29.34 -35.80
CA THR A 13 -0.10 -29.03 -35.26
C THR A 13 0.26 -27.56 -35.45
N ILE A 14 -0.10 -26.96 -36.60
CA ILE A 14 0.09 -25.53 -36.86
C ILE A 14 -0.81 -24.70 -35.94
N PHE A 15 -2.06 -25.12 -35.74
CA PHE A 15 -2.99 -24.46 -34.82
C PHE A 15 -2.52 -24.53 -33.36
N MET A 16 -1.99 -25.67 -32.91
CA MET A 16 -1.47 -25.84 -31.56
C MET A 16 -0.18 -25.04 -31.32
N VAL A 17 0.73 -25.01 -32.30
CA VAL A 17 1.94 -24.18 -32.23
C VAL A 17 1.57 -22.70 -32.32
N SER A 18 0.65 -22.32 -33.21
CA SER A 18 0.18 -20.95 -33.37
C SER A 18 -0.55 -20.45 -32.13
N SER A 19 -1.45 -21.22 -31.52
CA SER A 19 -2.17 -20.81 -30.31
C SER A 19 -1.21 -20.65 -29.12
N HIS A 20 -0.21 -21.53 -29.00
CA HIS A 20 0.82 -21.43 -27.98
C HIS A 20 1.76 -20.22 -28.19
N TYR A 21 2.13 -19.91 -29.44
CA TYR A 21 2.92 -18.72 -29.77
C TYR A 21 2.12 -17.43 -29.62
N CYS A 22 0.85 -17.40 -30.04
CA CYS A 22 -0.04 -16.25 -29.88
C CYS A 22 -0.29 -15.92 -28.41
N GLY A 23 -0.45 -16.92 -27.55
CA GLY A 23 -0.55 -16.72 -26.10
C GLY A 23 0.71 -16.06 -25.51
N LYS A 24 1.90 -16.57 -25.86
CA LYS A 24 3.17 -15.98 -25.41
C LYS A 24 3.40 -14.57 -25.97
N LEU A 25 3.09 -14.35 -27.24
CA LEU A 25 3.23 -13.04 -27.88
C LEU A 25 2.26 -12.01 -27.31
N SER A 26 1.04 -12.44 -26.96
CA SER A 26 0.05 -11.61 -26.27
C SER A 26 0.57 -11.15 -24.91
N ILE A 27 1.19 -12.03 -24.12
CA ILE A 27 1.77 -11.67 -22.82
C ILE A 27 2.90 -10.65 -22.99
N LEU A 28 3.83 -10.89 -23.94
CA LEU A 28 4.92 -9.96 -24.22
C LEU A 28 4.43 -8.60 -24.71
N CYS A 29 3.42 -8.60 -25.58
CA CYS A 29 2.80 -7.37 -26.08
C CYS A 29 2.11 -6.60 -24.96
N HIS A 30 1.38 -7.29 -24.09
CA HIS A 30 0.74 -6.69 -22.93
C HIS A 30 1.77 -6.09 -21.95
N GLN A 31 2.86 -6.81 -21.67
CA GLN A 31 3.95 -6.30 -20.83
C GLN A 31 4.62 -5.07 -21.44
N ALA A 32 4.89 -5.08 -22.76
CA ALA A 32 5.45 -3.93 -23.46
C ALA A 32 4.50 -2.73 -23.46
N LEU A 33 3.19 -2.96 -23.66
CA LEU A 33 2.17 -1.92 -23.59
C LEU A 33 2.05 -1.34 -22.18
N ALA A 34 1.98 -2.19 -21.15
CA ALA A 34 1.95 -1.76 -19.76
C ALA A 34 3.19 -0.94 -19.38
N TRP A 35 4.37 -1.38 -19.81
CA TRP A 35 5.61 -0.61 -19.66
C TRP A 35 5.56 0.73 -20.38
N ALA A 36 5.07 0.78 -21.62
CA ALA A 36 4.90 2.04 -22.36
C ALA A 36 3.89 2.97 -21.67
N LEU A 37 2.78 2.44 -21.16
CA LEU A 37 1.78 3.21 -20.39
C LEU A 37 2.39 3.79 -19.11
N ARG A 38 3.27 3.07 -18.41
CA ARG A 38 3.99 3.58 -17.24
C ARG A 38 5.00 4.69 -17.55
N LEU A 39 5.53 4.73 -18.77
CA LEU A 39 6.43 5.80 -19.22
C LEU A 39 5.69 7.04 -19.73
N VAL A 40 4.55 6.83 -20.38
CA VAL A 40 3.68 7.94 -20.86
C VAL A 40 2.86 8.52 -19.71
N GLY A 41 2.53 7.70 -18.72
CA GLY A 41 1.90 8.14 -17.47
C GLY A 41 2.84 9.07 -16.71
N GLY A 42 2.27 10.15 -16.16
CA GLY A 42 3.00 11.03 -15.27
C GLY A 42 3.49 10.32 -14.01
N GLY A 43 4.22 11.05 -13.16
CA GLY A 43 4.67 10.54 -11.86
C GLY A 43 3.51 10.02 -10.99
N PRO A 44 3.83 9.24 -9.95
CA PRO A 44 2.81 8.63 -9.12
C PRO A 44 1.92 9.70 -8.46
N CYS A 45 0.62 9.63 -8.73
CA CYS A 45 -0.35 10.62 -8.25
C CYS A 45 -1.37 9.95 -7.32
N LEU A 46 -1.31 10.28 -6.03
CA LEU A 46 -2.22 9.77 -5.00
C LEU A 46 -3.70 10.00 -5.36
N LYS A 47 -4.02 11.19 -5.89
CA LYS A 47 -5.38 11.54 -6.29
C LYS A 47 -5.88 10.67 -7.44
N SER A 48 -5.02 10.41 -8.43
CA SER A 48 -5.33 9.53 -9.56
C SER A 48 -5.59 8.10 -9.08
N THR A 49 -4.70 7.56 -8.23
CA THR A 49 -4.89 6.23 -7.64
C THR A 49 -6.20 6.13 -6.87
N HIS A 50 -6.51 7.11 -6.02
CA HIS A 50 -7.74 7.10 -5.22
C HIS A 50 -8.99 7.15 -6.10
N VAL A 51 -9.03 8.03 -7.10
CA VAL A 51 -10.16 8.11 -8.05
C VAL A 51 -10.34 6.79 -8.79
N PHE A 52 -9.25 6.20 -9.29
CA PHE A 52 -9.31 4.92 -10.00
C PHE A 52 -9.85 3.80 -9.09
N VAL A 53 -9.29 3.66 -7.89
CA VAL A 53 -9.71 2.61 -6.96
C VAL A 53 -11.16 2.79 -6.54
N PHE A 54 -11.55 4.02 -6.19
CA PHE A 54 -12.93 4.31 -5.79
C PHE A 54 -13.94 4.03 -6.90
N SER A 55 -13.62 4.34 -8.16
CA SER A 55 -14.53 4.14 -9.29
C SER A 55 -14.63 2.68 -9.75
N ASN A 56 -13.62 1.85 -9.51
CA ASN A 56 -13.55 0.49 -10.07
C ASN A 56 -13.72 -0.62 -9.03
N CYS A 57 -13.59 -0.33 -7.73
CA CYS A 57 -13.72 -1.35 -6.70
C CYS A 57 -15.19 -1.68 -6.35
N THR A 58 -15.40 -2.88 -5.83
CA THR A 58 -16.66 -3.23 -5.19
C THR A 58 -16.70 -2.64 -3.78
N HIS A 59 -17.57 -1.66 -3.58
CA HIS A 59 -17.69 -0.94 -2.31
C HIS A 59 -18.03 -1.90 -1.15
N GLY A 60 -17.37 -1.70 -0.01
CA GLY A 60 -17.53 -2.55 1.17
C GLY A 60 -16.79 -3.90 1.10
N LYS A 61 -16.09 -4.22 0.01
CA LYS A 61 -15.23 -5.41 -0.10
C LYS A 61 -13.76 -5.03 -0.11
N GLY A 62 -13.08 -5.20 1.03
CA GLY A 62 -11.65 -4.88 1.17
C GLY A 62 -10.76 -5.57 0.14
N ASP A 63 -11.02 -6.84 -0.18
CA ASP A 63 -10.24 -7.58 -1.18
C ASP A 63 -10.36 -6.97 -2.58
N SER A 64 -11.55 -6.50 -2.96
CA SER A 64 -11.77 -5.84 -4.25
C SER A 64 -11.06 -4.49 -4.32
N VAL A 65 -10.99 -3.76 -3.21
CA VAL A 65 -10.21 -2.52 -3.12
C VAL A 65 -8.73 -2.79 -3.37
N LEU A 66 -8.16 -3.81 -2.71
CA LEU A 66 -6.75 -4.19 -2.88
C LEU A 66 -6.45 -4.69 -4.30
N GLU A 67 -7.31 -5.52 -4.87
CA GLU A 67 -7.19 -5.98 -6.26
C GLU A 67 -7.20 -4.81 -7.25
N THR A 68 -8.01 -3.79 -6.99
CA THR A 68 -8.07 -2.58 -7.84
C THR A 68 -6.80 -1.73 -7.72
N PHE A 69 -6.18 -1.68 -6.54
CA PHE A 69 -4.86 -1.06 -6.39
C PHE A 69 -3.79 -1.82 -7.19
N ASP A 70 -3.82 -3.15 -7.15
CA ASP A 70 -2.88 -3.99 -7.90
C ASP A 70 -3.05 -3.76 -9.41
N LEU A 71 -4.30 -3.74 -9.89
CA LEU A 71 -4.62 -3.42 -11.29
C LEU A 71 -4.14 -2.03 -11.71
N TYR A 72 -4.28 -1.01 -10.85
CA TYR A 72 -3.77 0.32 -11.14
C TYR A 72 -2.24 0.31 -11.31
N ALA A 73 -1.54 -0.41 -10.42
CA ALA A 73 -0.08 -0.52 -10.45
C ALA A 73 0.45 -1.28 -11.67
N GLU A 74 -0.37 -2.08 -12.37
CA GLU A 74 0.05 -2.72 -13.64
C GLU A 74 0.33 -1.70 -14.74
N THR A 75 -0.44 -0.62 -14.80
CA THR A 75 -0.40 0.35 -15.92
C THR A 75 0.10 1.74 -15.52
N HIS A 76 0.13 2.05 -14.22
CA HIS A 76 0.56 3.35 -13.70
C HIS A 76 1.69 3.20 -12.68
N GLN A 77 2.47 4.27 -12.52
CA GLN A 77 3.43 4.35 -11.41
C GLN A 77 2.67 4.43 -10.08
N SER A 78 3.14 3.67 -9.09
CA SER A 78 2.53 3.59 -7.76
C SER A 78 3.60 3.78 -6.68
N LEU A 79 3.22 4.47 -5.59
CA LEU A 79 4.05 4.62 -4.39
C LEU A 79 3.89 3.43 -3.43
N CYS A 80 2.91 2.58 -3.66
CA CYS A 80 2.50 1.54 -2.73
C CYS A 80 3.34 0.26 -2.97
N ILE A 81 3.62 -0.52 -1.92
CA ILE A 81 4.57 -1.66 -1.90
C ILE A 81 4.34 -2.77 -2.96
N GLY A 82 3.20 -2.76 -3.64
CA GLY A 82 2.83 -3.72 -4.68
C GLY A 82 2.47 -5.10 -4.13
N PRO A 83 1.93 -5.99 -4.99
CA PRO A 83 1.35 -7.26 -4.55
C PRO A 83 2.38 -8.22 -3.95
N HIS A 84 3.59 -8.31 -4.53
CA HIS A 84 4.62 -9.24 -4.05
C HIS A 84 5.12 -8.90 -2.64
N ILE A 85 5.45 -7.63 -2.37
CA ILE A 85 5.82 -7.21 -1.00
C ILE A 85 4.59 -7.23 -0.09
N GLY A 86 3.41 -6.95 -0.63
CA GLY A 86 2.13 -7.08 0.08
C GLY A 86 1.84 -8.51 0.56
N GLU A 87 2.19 -9.55 -0.19
CA GLU A 87 2.06 -10.95 0.23
C GLU A 87 3.02 -11.29 1.38
N ILE A 88 4.26 -10.80 1.31
CA ILE A 88 5.24 -10.95 2.40
C ILE A 88 4.73 -10.25 3.67
N LEU A 89 4.19 -9.03 3.53
CA LEU A 89 3.55 -8.32 4.63
C LEU A 89 2.40 -9.13 5.23
N ASP A 90 1.53 -9.68 4.38
CA ASP A 90 0.40 -10.51 4.80
C ASP A 90 0.87 -11.73 5.61
N ASP A 91 1.94 -12.39 5.18
CA ASP A 91 2.48 -13.58 5.86
C ASP A 91 3.08 -13.23 7.22
N VAL A 92 3.78 -12.09 7.34
CA VAL A 92 4.29 -11.60 8.63
C VAL A 92 3.15 -11.27 9.59
N VAL A 93 2.09 -10.60 9.12
CA VAL A 93 0.94 -10.26 9.99
C VAL A 93 0.24 -11.53 10.48
N LYS A 94 0.07 -12.52 9.60
CA LYS A 94 -0.53 -13.82 9.98
C LYS A 94 0.32 -14.59 10.99
N SER A 95 1.66 -14.51 10.89
CA SER A 95 2.56 -15.20 11.82
C SER A 95 2.65 -14.50 13.17
N VAL A 96 2.73 -13.17 13.17
CA VAL A 96 2.91 -12.36 14.39
C VAL A 96 1.58 -12.17 15.13
N ARG A 97 0.46 -12.10 14.40
CA ARG A 97 -0.89 -11.79 14.92
C ARG A 97 -0.89 -10.57 15.85
N PRO A 98 -0.40 -9.41 15.38
CA PRO A 98 -0.19 -8.24 16.23
C PRO A 98 -1.52 -7.64 16.70
N LEU A 99 -1.58 -7.20 17.96
CA LEU A 99 -2.73 -6.44 18.48
C LEU A 99 -2.59 -4.95 18.20
N TRP A 100 -1.39 -4.40 18.33
CA TRP A 100 -1.10 -3.01 17.97
C TRP A 100 -0.11 -2.93 16.83
N VAL A 101 -0.53 -2.29 15.75
CA VAL A 101 0.30 -2.02 14.57
C VAL A 101 0.47 -0.53 14.39
N LEU A 102 1.71 -0.09 14.15
CA LEU A 102 2.03 1.27 13.75
C LEU A 102 2.51 1.28 12.30
N GLU A 103 1.92 2.11 11.48
CA GLU A 103 2.35 2.39 10.11
C GLU A 103 2.87 3.82 10.00
N LEU A 104 4.15 3.96 9.67
CA LEU A 104 4.81 5.24 9.41
C LEU A 104 4.99 5.42 7.90
N GLY A 105 4.15 6.27 7.29
CA GLY A 105 4.17 6.51 5.85
C GLY A 105 2.92 6.03 5.12
N MET A 106 1.73 6.33 5.65
CA MET A 106 0.49 5.95 4.96
C MET A 106 0.33 6.75 3.65
N HIS A 107 0.60 6.08 2.52
CA HIS A 107 0.44 6.63 1.17
C HIS A 107 -1.03 6.61 0.71
N CYS A 108 -1.37 5.62 -0.11
CA CYS A 108 -2.69 5.42 -0.69
C CYS A 108 -3.62 4.57 0.20
N GLY A 109 -3.13 4.14 1.38
CA GLY A 109 -3.84 3.24 2.28
C GLY A 109 -3.83 1.76 1.85
N TYR A 110 -3.03 1.40 0.84
CA TYR A 110 -2.92 0.02 0.36
C TYR A 110 -2.36 -0.93 1.43
N SER A 111 -1.20 -0.58 2.01
CA SER A 111 -0.58 -1.28 3.14
C SER A 111 -1.51 -1.32 4.36
N SER A 112 -2.14 -0.20 4.70
CA SER A 112 -3.13 -0.13 5.78
C SER A 112 -4.30 -1.10 5.56
N GLY A 113 -4.81 -1.18 4.33
CA GLY A 113 -5.88 -2.11 3.96
C GLY A 113 -5.47 -3.58 4.11
N ARG A 114 -4.24 -3.91 3.69
CA ARG A 114 -3.67 -5.26 3.89
C ARG A 114 -3.51 -5.62 5.37
N LEU A 115 -2.96 -4.70 6.17
CA LEU A 115 -2.81 -4.86 7.61
C LEU A 115 -4.16 -5.10 8.28
N LEU A 116 -5.11 -4.18 8.11
CA LEU A 116 -6.43 -4.21 8.75
C LEU A 116 -7.23 -5.48 8.48
N ARG A 117 -7.15 -6.02 7.25
CA ARG A 117 -7.80 -7.29 6.87
C ARG A 117 -7.32 -8.48 7.69
N LEU A 118 -6.07 -8.45 8.14
CA LEU A 118 -5.39 -9.59 8.74
C LEU A 118 -5.18 -9.47 10.24
N LEU A 119 -5.54 -8.33 10.84
CA LEU A 119 -5.46 -8.16 12.29
C LEU A 119 -6.37 -9.14 13.02
N PRO A 120 -5.92 -9.70 14.17
CA PRO A 120 -6.78 -10.48 15.04
C PRO A 120 -7.95 -9.65 15.58
N HIS A 121 -8.94 -10.32 16.15
CA HIS A 121 -10.06 -9.63 16.81
C HIS A 121 -9.54 -8.70 17.91
N GLY A 122 -9.99 -7.44 17.86
CA GLY A 122 -9.50 -6.40 18.77
C GLY A 122 -8.18 -5.76 18.36
N GLY A 123 -7.53 -6.22 17.29
CA GLY A 123 -6.33 -5.61 16.75
C GLY A 123 -6.61 -4.23 16.17
N ARG A 124 -5.66 -3.30 16.36
CA ARG A 124 -5.74 -1.89 15.98
C ARG A 124 -4.55 -1.47 15.13
N LEU A 125 -4.82 -0.56 14.20
CA LEU A 125 -3.81 0.09 13.37
C LEU A 125 -3.78 1.59 13.67
N ILE A 126 -2.60 2.09 14.00
CA ILE A 126 -2.28 3.51 14.03
C ILE A 126 -1.51 3.82 12.75
N ALA A 127 -2.06 4.72 11.93
CA ALA A 127 -1.41 5.15 10.70
C ALA A 127 -1.01 6.63 10.80
N VAL A 128 0.28 6.90 10.65
CA VAL A 128 0.85 8.25 10.60
C VAL A 128 0.97 8.68 9.14
N VAL A 129 0.18 9.70 8.78
CA VAL A 129 0.12 10.23 7.42
C VAL A 129 1.15 11.35 7.28
N SER A 130 2.31 11.03 6.73
CA SER A 130 3.37 12.02 6.50
C SER A 130 3.13 12.76 5.19
N ARG A 131 2.50 13.95 5.25
CA ARG A 131 2.44 14.84 4.06
C ARG A 131 3.77 15.56 3.80
N PHE A 132 4.65 15.65 4.79
CA PHE A 132 5.96 16.29 4.72
C PHE A 132 7.01 15.52 5.55
N LEU A 133 8.29 15.69 5.22
CA LEU A 133 9.46 15.01 5.80
C LEU A 133 9.65 15.15 7.34
N HIS A 134 8.75 15.83 8.06
CA HIS A 134 8.85 16.07 9.51
C HIS A 134 7.74 15.40 10.33
N SER A 135 6.83 14.66 9.69
CA SER A 135 5.56 14.27 10.31
C SER A 135 5.66 13.15 11.35
N SER A 136 6.64 12.25 11.27
CA SER A 136 6.77 11.14 12.22
C SER A 136 7.41 11.59 13.53
N ALA A 137 8.43 12.45 13.46
CA ALA A 137 9.12 13.01 14.63
C ALA A 137 8.18 13.76 15.59
N GLU A 138 7.15 14.43 15.06
CA GLU A 138 6.12 15.10 15.88
C GLU A 138 5.00 14.16 16.31
N ALA A 139 4.66 13.16 15.49
CA ALA A 139 3.58 12.24 15.79
C ALA A 139 3.96 11.26 16.92
N ILE A 140 5.18 10.70 16.88
CA ILE A 140 5.65 9.63 17.78
C ILE A 140 5.45 9.99 19.26
N PRO A 141 5.87 11.16 19.77
CA PRO A 141 5.66 11.53 21.17
C PRO A 141 4.19 11.58 21.60
N THR A 142 3.27 11.79 20.65
CA THR A 142 1.83 11.87 20.97
C THR A 142 1.14 10.49 20.98
N LEU A 143 1.79 9.45 20.45
CA LEU A 143 1.22 8.10 20.34
C LEU A 143 0.97 7.45 21.69
N HIS A 144 1.72 7.80 22.72
CA HIS A 144 1.55 7.29 24.08
C HIS A 144 0.10 7.48 24.58
N SER A 145 -0.46 8.66 24.32
CA SER A 145 -1.85 9.00 24.72
C SER A 145 -2.91 8.11 24.08
N PHE A 146 -2.63 7.53 22.90
CA PHE A 146 -3.55 6.62 22.21
C PHE A 146 -3.48 5.21 22.77
N LEU A 147 -2.28 4.76 23.11
CA LEU A 147 -2.06 3.46 23.73
C LEU A 147 -2.69 3.40 25.13
N GLU A 148 -2.61 4.48 25.91
CA GLU A 148 -3.21 4.58 27.24
C GLU A 148 -4.73 4.78 27.23
N SER A 149 -5.29 5.37 26.17
CA SER A 149 -6.73 5.65 26.10
C SER A 149 -7.59 4.39 25.93
N ASP A 150 -7.02 3.26 25.54
CA ASP A 150 -7.75 2.01 25.41
C ASP A 150 -7.63 1.23 26.74
N GLN A 151 -8.76 0.91 27.40
CA GLN A 151 -8.84 0.32 28.76
C GLN A 151 -8.23 -1.10 28.90
N GLY A 152 -7.42 -1.55 27.94
CA GLY A 152 -6.69 -2.81 27.98
C GLY A 152 -5.22 -2.61 28.32
N THR A 153 -4.57 -3.67 28.77
CA THR A 153 -3.11 -3.78 28.89
C THR A 153 -2.47 -3.62 27.51
N SER A 154 -2.28 -2.38 27.07
CA SER A 154 -1.44 -2.08 25.94
C SER A 154 0.00 -2.40 26.35
N ASP A 155 0.43 -3.62 26.06
CA ASP A 155 1.83 -4.03 26.21
C ASP A 155 2.75 -3.30 25.20
N GLY A 156 2.29 -2.26 24.50
CA GLY A 156 3.03 -1.54 23.47
C GLY A 156 2.76 -2.06 22.05
N ILE A 157 3.44 -1.46 21.07
CA ILE A 157 3.31 -1.77 19.65
C ILE A 157 4.03 -3.09 19.33
N ASN A 158 3.33 -4.04 18.71
CA ASN A 158 3.87 -5.38 18.39
C ASN A 158 4.42 -5.48 16.95
N LEU A 159 3.95 -4.60 16.06
CA LEU A 159 4.40 -4.55 14.67
C LEU A 159 4.53 -3.08 14.23
N VAL A 160 5.70 -2.73 13.69
CA VAL A 160 5.94 -1.42 13.08
C VAL A 160 6.24 -1.62 11.59
N LEU A 161 5.47 -0.97 10.73
CA LEU A 161 5.74 -0.86 9.30
C LEU A 161 6.29 0.54 9.00
N MET A 162 7.52 0.62 8.50
CA MET A 162 8.13 1.85 8.01
C MET A 162 8.10 1.85 6.48
N ASP A 163 7.24 2.70 5.91
CA ASP A 163 7.07 2.86 4.44
C ASP A 163 7.31 4.31 3.98
N HIS A 164 7.92 5.13 4.85
CA HIS A 164 8.27 6.52 4.55
C HIS A 164 9.72 6.64 4.04
N ASP A 165 10.31 7.83 4.15
CA ASP A 165 11.72 8.09 3.78
C ASP A 165 12.70 7.21 4.57
N SER A 166 13.46 6.37 3.86
CA SER A 166 14.45 5.48 4.43
C SER A 166 15.56 6.18 5.23
N GLN A 167 15.81 7.47 5.00
CA GLN A 167 16.77 8.25 5.78
C GLN A 167 16.28 8.48 7.22
N GLN A 168 14.96 8.42 7.45
CA GLN A 168 14.36 8.69 8.76
C GLN A 168 14.15 7.43 9.60
N TYR A 169 14.28 6.23 9.01
CA TYR A 169 14.00 4.96 9.71
C TYR A 169 14.75 4.82 11.03
N LEU A 170 16.03 5.19 11.04
CA LEU A 170 16.84 5.11 12.26
C LEU A 170 16.37 6.12 13.30
N LEU A 171 16.06 7.36 12.90
CA LEU A 171 15.62 8.41 13.80
C LEU A 171 14.26 8.06 14.43
N ASP A 172 13.33 7.57 13.61
CA ASP A 172 12.01 7.14 14.07
C ASP A 172 12.09 5.91 14.97
N LEU A 173 12.97 4.95 14.67
CA LEU A 173 13.17 3.78 15.52
C LEU A 173 13.73 4.18 16.90
N LEU A 174 14.70 5.10 16.93
CA LEU A 174 15.26 5.65 18.17
C LEU A 174 14.20 6.44 18.95
N ALA A 175 13.33 7.18 18.26
CA ALA A 175 12.22 7.88 18.90
C ALA A 175 11.20 6.91 19.51
N LEU A 176 10.83 5.84 18.81
CA LEU A 176 9.94 4.80 19.33
C LEU A 176 10.52 4.10 20.56
N GLU A 177 11.83 3.85 20.58
CA GLU A 177 12.53 3.30 21.74
C GLU A 177 12.56 4.29 22.90
N ARG A 178 12.89 5.56 22.65
CA ARG A 178 12.96 6.63 23.66
C ARG A 178 11.62 6.87 24.36
N GLU A 179 10.53 6.81 23.60
CA GLU A 179 9.17 7.01 24.12
C GLU A 179 8.56 5.70 24.68
N GLU A 180 9.34 4.61 24.76
CA GLU A 180 8.94 3.30 25.31
C GLU A 180 7.66 2.73 24.65
N LEU A 181 7.45 3.01 23.36
CA LEU A 181 6.23 2.63 22.64
C LEU A 181 6.26 1.19 22.12
N LEU A 182 7.45 0.59 22.03
CA LEU A 182 7.65 -0.76 21.51
C LEU A 182 7.30 -1.81 22.57
N CYS A 183 6.69 -2.91 22.13
CA CYS A 183 6.28 -3.96 23.06
C CYS A 183 7.49 -4.64 23.74
N PRO A 184 7.58 -4.67 25.08
CA PRO A 184 8.72 -5.26 25.80
C PRO A 184 8.87 -6.77 25.58
N SER A 185 7.76 -7.47 25.28
CA SER A 185 7.76 -8.91 25.00
C SER A 185 8.28 -9.25 23.60
N GLY A 186 8.40 -8.25 22.72
CA GLY A 186 8.88 -8.39 21.36
C GLY A 186 8.10 -7.51 20.39
N CYS A 187 8.83 -6.85 19.49
CA CYS A 187 8.27 -6.07 18.40
C CYS A 187 8.90 -6.50 17.07
N THR A 188 8.07 -6.73 16.06
CA THR A 188 8.52 -6.95 14.68
C THR A 188 8.59 -5.61 13.96
N VAL A 189 9.71 -5.30 13.32
CA VAL A 189 9.88 -4.08 12.53
C VAL A 189 10.10 -4.44 11.07
N LEU A 190 9.25 -3.91 10.19
CA LEU A 190 9.32 -4.08 8.75
C LEU A 190 9.76 -2.77 8.11
N LEU A 191 10.87 -2.81 7.39
CA LEU A 191 11.46 -1.66 6.72
C LEU A 191 11.28 -1.81 5.21
N ASN A 192 10.42 -0.99 4.60
CA ASN A 192 10.26 -1.01 3.15
C ASN A 192 11.33 -0.14 2.47
N ARG A 193 12.51 -0.73 2.26
CA ARG A 193 13.58 -0.10 1.48
C ARG A 193 13.31 -0.25 -0.02
N GLY A 194 12.19 0.28 -0.50
CA GLY A 194 11.89 0.30 -1.92
C GLY A 194 13.06 0.88 -2.70
N THR A 195 13.40 0.31 -3.84
CA THR A 195 14.29 0.95 -4.82
C THR A 195 13.54 2.13 -5.43
N LYS A 196 13.43 3.22 -4.67
CA LYS A 196 12.98 4.51 -5.20
C LYS A 196 14.12 4.96 -6.10
N GLU A 197 14.00 4.74 -7.41
CA GLU A 197 14.86 5.44 -8.37
C GLU A 197 14.82 6.93 -8.00
N PRO A 198 15.98 7.61 -8.00
CA PRO A 198 16.05 8.98 -7.50
C PRO A 198 15.04 9.82 -8.28
N MET A 199 14.01 10.30 -7.58
CA MET A 199 13.15 11.34 -8.12
C MET A 199 14.06 12.50 -8.48
N ILE A 200 14.20 12.75 -9.77
CA ILE A 200 14.64 14.06 -10.25
C ILE A 200 13.63 15.03 -9.66
N SER A 201 14.15 15.97 -8.87
CA SER A 201 13.43 17.06 -8.23
C SER A 201 12.41 17.69 -9.17
N GLU A 202 11.11 17.51 -8.89
CA GLU A 202 10.06 18.35 -9.46
C GLU A 202 9.41 19.16 -8.35
N GLU A 203 10.05 20.30 -8.06
CA GLU A 203 9.33 21.53 -7.71
C GLU A 203 8.54 22.02 -8.94
N SER A 204 7.51 21.28 -9.32
CA SER A 204 6.45 21.71 -10.24
C SER A 204 5.38 20.65 -10.05
N TRP A 205 4.28 20.89 -9.36
CA TRP A 205 3.10 21.57 -9.88
C TRP A 205 2.23 22.11 -8.73
N ILE A 206 2.79 23.00 -7.90
CA ILE A 206 1.97 23.81 -6.99
C ILE A 206 1.27 24.87 -7.84
N THR A 207 0.04 24.58 -8.27
CA THR A 207 -0.90 25.65 -8.60
C THR A 207 -1.47 26.17 -7.28
N PRO A 208 -1.32 27.47 -6.96
CA PRO A 208 -1.93 28.05 -5.78
C PRO A 208 -3.41 28.26 -6.07
N GLU A 209 -4.25 27.35 -5.59
CA GLU A 209 -5.64 27.70 -5.27
C GLU A 209 -5.81 27.55 -3.76
N GLU A 210 -5.70 28.70 -3.11
CA GLU A 210 -6.11 28.97 -1.74
C GLU A 210 -7.56 28.53 -1.51
N GLU A 211 -7.73 27.83 -0.39
CA GLU A 211 -8.76 28.15 0.59
C GLU A 211 -10.23 27.80 0.28
N SER A 212 -10.63 26.63 0.78
CA SER A 212 -11.76 26.56 1.73
C SER A 212 -11.70 25.23 2.48
N ILE A 213 -11.03 25.24 3.64
CA ILE A 213 -11.07 24.13 4.60
C ILE A 213 -12.39 24.28 5.38
N PRO A 214 -13.34 23.33 5.30
CA PRO A 214 -14.38 23.26 6.29
C PRO A 214 -13.77 22.74 7.58
N THR A 215 -13.82 23.56 8.61
CA THR A 215 -13.54 23.21 10.00
C THR A 215 -14.43 22.02 10.42
N ALA A 216 -13.85 20.83 10.58
CA ALA A 216 -14.51 19.66 11.18
C ALA A 216 -13.44 18.71 11.72
N SER A 217 -13.19 18.72 13.02
CA SER A 217 -13.81 17.86 14.05
C SER A 217 -13.25 16.42 14.04
N LYS A 218 -12.95 15.89 15.24
CA LYS A 218 -12.57 14.48 15.47
C LYS A 218 -13.61 13.57 14.81
N GLN A 219 -13.32 13.09 13.59
CA GLN A 219 -14.25 12.24 12.87
C GLN A 219 -13.89 10.79 13.14
N LYS A 220 -14.59 10.19 14.11
CA LYS A 220 -14.65 8.73 14.24
C LYS A 220 -15.41 8.22 13.02
N SER A 221 -14.72 7.68 12.03
CA SER A 221 -15.36 7.13 10.83
C SER A 221 -16.20 5.91 11.22
N GLN A 222 -17.51 6.12 11.42
CA GLN A 222 -18.49 5.04 11.36
C GLN A 222 -18.80 4.76 9.89
N THR A 223 -17.98 3.91 9.27
CA THR A 223 -18.31 3.24 8.01
C THR A 223 -18.04 1.76 8.20
N GLY A 224 -19.06 0.94 7.93
CA GLY A 224 -19.03 -0.51 8.18
C GLY A 224 -17.82 -1.17 7.52
N GLY A 225 -17.05 -1.91 8.32
CA GLY A 225 -15.94 -2.75 7.88
C GLY A 225 -14.71 -2.68 8.77
N PHE A 226 -14.34 -1.50 9.28
CA PHE A 226 -13.07 -1.31 10.01
C PHE A 226 -13.23 -0.41 11.24
N ALA A 227 -13.72 -0.97 12.34
CA ALA A 227 -13.90 -0.23 13.61
C ALA A 227 -12.57 0.11 14.34
N ASN A 228 -11.42 -0.27 13.78
CA ASN A 228 -10.13 -0.32 14.49
C ASN A 228 -9.01 0.52 13.86
N LEU A 229 -9.32 1.41 12.91
CA LEU A 229 -8.34 2.32 12.30
C LEU A 229 -8.31 3.67 13.02
N HIS A 230 -7.13 4.06 13.49
CA HIS A 230 -6.86 5.40 14.02
C HIS A 230 -5.92 6.16 13.07
N LEU A 231 -6.44 7.21 12.43
CA LEU A 231 -5.70 8.09 11.53
C LEU A 231 -5.11 9.27 12.32
N TYR A 232 -3.80 9.49 12.21
CA TYR A 232 -3.12 10.65 12.77
C TYR A 232 -2.61 11.58 11.66
N PHE A 233 -2.98 12.86 11.78
CA PHE A 233 -2.47 13.95 10.96
C PHE A 233 -1.60 14.83 11.86
N ALA A 234 -0.29 14.84 11.65
CA ALA A 234 0.56 15.91 12.14
C ALA A 234 0.29 17.13 11.25
N PHE A 235 -0.10 18.25 11.85
CA PHE A 235 -0.37 19.51 11.16
C PHE A 235 0.81 20.45 11.34
#